data_AF-A0A1F7D3L8-F1
#
_entry.id   AF-A0A1F7D3L8-F1
#
_cell.length_a   1.000
_cell.length_b   1.000
_cell.length_c   1.000
_cell.angle_alpha   90.00
_cell.angle_beta   90.00
_cell.angle_gamma   90.00
#
_symmetry.space_group_name_H-M   'P 1'
#
loop_
_entity.id
_entity.type
_entity.pdbx_description
1 polymer ?
#
loop_
_entity_poly.entity_id
_entity_poly.type
_entity_poly.pdbx_seq_one_letter_code
_entity_poly.pdbx_strand_id
1 'polypeptide(L)'
;MSEDTATLPGYAFLQYVLDALCEDKDQLVIEGKKDELGILLTVRVSERDMGKLIGKGGQTVKALRTLIRIIGGNAAERVNLKILEPDSASLAA
;
A
#
# COMPACT_ATOMS: atom_id res chain seq x y z
N MET A 1 2.65 -16.91 -4.91
CA MET A 1 1.59 -15.95 -4.53
C MET A 1 0.95 -16.52 -3.28
N SER A 2 1.38 -16.08 -2.10
CA SER A 2 0.88 -16.61 -0.84
C SER A 2 -0.53 -16.09 -0.60
N GLU A 3 -1.49 -16.98 -0.46
CA GLU A 3 -2.94 -16.67 -0.37
C GLU A 3 -3.34 -15.86 0.88
N ASP A 4 -2.45 -15.70 1.86
CA ASP A 4 -2.75 -15.06 3.14
C ASP A 4 -2.90 -13.52 3.09
N THR A 5 -2.29 -12.85 2.11
CA THR A 5 -2.31 -11.37 2.08
C THR A 5 -3.70 -10.81 1.75
N ALA A 6 -4.50 -11.50 0.95
CA ALA A 6 -5.79 -11.01 0.46
C ALA A 6 -6.87 -10.92 1.54
N THR A 7 -6.72 -11.70 2.63
CA THR A 7 -7.68 -11.73 3.75
C THR A 7 -7.37 -10.69 4.84
N LEU A 8 -6.25 -9.96 4.72
CA LEU A 8 -5.87 -8.99 5.73
C LEU A 8 -6.79 -7.75 5.73
N PRO A 9 -7.24 -7.29 6.91
CA PRO A 9 -7.96 -6.03 7.05
C PRO A 9 -7.29 -4.87 6.33
N GLY A 10 -8.04 -4.22 5.42
CA GLY A 10 -7.56 -3.08 4.63
C GLY A 10 -6.92 -3.43 3.28
N TYR A 11 -6.58 -4.70 3.01
CA TYR A 11 -6.01 -5.10 1.72
C TYR A 11 -6.97 -4.82 0.56
N ALA A 12 -8.20 -5.33 0.63
CA ALA A 12 -9.19 -5.17 -0.45
C ALA A 12 -9.50 -3.70 -0.75
N PHE A 13 -9.56 -2.86 0.29
CA PHE A 13 -9.73 -1.42 0.13
C PHE A 13 -8.53 -0.78 -0.57
N LEU A 14 -7.32 -1.13 -0.15
CA LEU A 14 -6.08 -0.60 -0.73
C LEU A 14 -5.94 -1.03 -2.20
N GLN A 15 -6.19 -2.30 -2.51
CA GLN A 15 -6.21 -2.82 -3.87
C GLN A 15 -7.20 -2.04 -4.74
N TYR A 16 -8.44 -1.88 -4.28
CA TYR A 16 -9.47 -1.12 -5.00
C TYR A 16 -9.04 0.32 -5.32
N VAL A 17 -8.46 1.02 -4.34
CA VAL A 17 -8.02 2.41 -4.54
C VAL A 17 -6.82 2.48 -5.49
N LEU A 18 -5.83 1.61 -5.31
CA LEU A 18 -4.61 1.62 -6.13
C LEU A 18 -4.89 1.18 -7.57
N ASP A 19 -5.78 0.21 -7.79
CA ASP A 19 -6.22 -0.18 -9.13
C ASP A 19 -6.90 0.95 -9.92
N ALA A 20 -7.51 1.89 -9.20
CA ALA A 20 -8.15 3.06 -9.80
C ALA A 20 -7.17 4.25 -9.97
N LEU A 21 -6.10 4.32 -9.18
CA LEU A 21 -5.15 5.44 -9.18
C LEU A 21 -3.93 5.19 -10.07
N CYS A 22 -3.44 3.96 -10.12
CA CYS A 22 -2.25 3.57 -10.87
C CYS A 22 -2.59 3.27 -12.33
N GLU A 23 -1.74 3.74 -13.24
CA GLU A 23 -1.84 3.39 -14.67
C GLU A 23 -1.07 2.11 -14.97
N ASP A 24 0.08 1.90 -14.31
CA ASP A 24 0.91 0.71 -14.47
C ASP A 24 0.53 -0.33 -13.42
N LYS A 25 -0.35 -1.26 -13.80
CA LYS A 25 -0.80 -2.36 -12.94
C LYS A 25 0.24 -3.47 -12.79
N ASP A 26 1.19 -3.58 -13.72
CA ASP A 26 2.22 -4.62 -13.68
C ASP A 26 3.24 -4.36 -12.57
N GLN A 27 3.44 -3.08 -12.23
CA GLN A 27 4.32 -2.67 -11.13
C GLN A 27 3.58 -2.43 -9.80
N LEU A 28 2.26 -2.58 -9.77
CA LEU A 28 1.47 -2.48 -8.55
C LEU A 28 1.58 -3.79 -7.75
N VAL A 29 2.40 -3.77 -6.70
CA VAL A 29 2.56 -4.90 -5.79
C VAL A 29 2.15 -4.51 -4.39
N ILE A 30 1.17 -5.22 -3.84
CA ILE A 30 0.71 -5.05 -2.46
C ILE A 30 1.06 -6.32 -1.69
N GLU A 31 1.86 -6.16 -0.64
CA GLU A 31 2.26 -7.23 0.27
C GLU A 31 1.71 -6.93 1.66
N GLY A 32 1.25 -7.96 2.36
CA GLY A 32 0.74 -7.81 3.71
C GLY A 32 1.37 -8.85 4.61
N LYS A 33 1.94 -8.39 5.72
CA LYS A 33 2.55 -9.23 6.74
C LYS A 33 1.85 -8.99 8.07
N LYS A 34 1.42 -10.07 8.70
CA LYS A 34 0.89 -10.04 10.08
C LYS A 34 1.99 -10.48 11.05
N ASP A 35 2.15 -9.71 12.11
CA ASP A 35 3.05 -9.99 13.23
C ASP A 35 2.31 -9.83 14.56
N GLU A 36 3.03 -9.95 15.68
CA GLU A 36 2.46 -9.83 17.03
C GLU A 36 1.99 -8.39 17.36
N LEU A 37 2.47 -7.39 16.64
CA LEU A 37 2.18 -5.97 16.85
C LEU A 37 1.07 -5.44 15.93
N GLY A 38 0.75 -6.18 14.87
CA GLY A 38 -0.36 -5.91 13.96
C GLY A 38 -0.09 -6.36 12.53
N ILE A 39 -0.63 -5.60 11.57
CA ILE A 39 -0.52 -5.84 10.15
C ILE A 39 0.29 -4.71 9.52
N LEU A 40 1.31 -5.07 8.75
CA LEU A 40 2.05 -4.16 7.88
C LEU A 40 1.65 -4.42 6.43
N LEU A 41 0.91 -3.48 5.85
CA LEU A 41 0.66 -3.42 4.42
C LEU A 41 1.76 -2.61 3.75
N THR A 42 2.37 -3.19 2.75
CA THR A 42 3.48 -2.63 1.98
C THR A 42 3.06 -2.51 0.53
N VAL A 43 3.24 -1.33 -0.05
CA VAL A 43 2.87 -1.03 -1.43
C VAL A 43 4.11 -0.64 -2.21
N ARG A 44 4.30 -1.27 -3.36
CA ARG A 44 5.28 -0.89 -4.38
C ARG A 44 4.52 -0.52 -5.65
N VAL A 45 4.93 0.56 -6.29
CA VAL A 45 4.36 1.08 -7.54
C VAL A 45 5.48 1.64 -8.42
N SER A 46 5.17 1.91 -9.69
CA SER A 46 6.07 2.59 -10.61
C SER A 46 6.41 4.01 -10.14
N GLU A 47 7.54 4.57 -10.59
CA GLU A 47 7.92 5.98 -10.29
C GLU A 47 6.84 6.98 -10.73
N ARG A 48 6.17 6.72 -11.86
CA ARG A 48 5.13 7.60 -12.40
C ARG A 48 3.90 7.61 -11.51
N ASP A 49 3.49 6.45 -11.02
CA ASP A 49 2.33 6.32 -10.14
C ASP A 49 2.66 6.71 -8.70
N MET A 50 3.92 6.64 -8.29
CA MET A 50 4.37 7.13 -6.98
C MET A 50 4.03 8.61 -6.78
N GLY A 51 4.25 9.45 -7.79
CA GLY A 51 3.89 10.87 -7.74
C GLY A 51 2.39 11.09 -7.49
N LYS A 52 1.54 10.28 -8.14
CA LYS A 52 0.08 10.32 -7.96
C LYS A 52 -0.33 9.81 -6.57
N LEU A 53 0.31 8.73 -6.10
CA LEU A 53 0.04 8.10 -4.82
C LEU A 53 0.44 8.96 -3.62
N ILE A 54 1.58 9.65 -3.70
CA ILE A 54 1.99 10.62 -2.68
C ILE A 54 1.05 11.81 -2.71
N GLY A 55 0.75 12.32 -3.92
CA GLY A 55 -0.08 13.50 -4.12
C GLY A 55 0.59 14.79 -3.62
N LYS A 56 -0.05 15.93 -3.87
CA LYS A 56 0.50 17.25 -3.52
C LYS A 56 0.73 17.39 -2.02
N GLY A 57 1.99 17.46 -1.58
CA GLY A 57 2.38 17.58 -0.17
C GLY A 57 2.13 16.31 0.66
N GLY A 58 2.03 15.15 0.01
CA GLY A 58 1.76 13.88 0.69
C GLY A 58 0.30 13.72 1.16
N GLN A 59 -0.63 14.51 0.64
CA GLN A 59 -2.02 14.50 1.10
C GLN A 59 -2.72 13.16 0.82
N THR A 60 -2.51 12.58 -0.36
CA THR A 60 -3.14 11.31 -0.77
C THR A 60 -2.67 10.17 0.13
N VAL A 61 -1.36 10.02 0.33
CA VAL A 61 -0.81 8.99 1.24
C VAL A 61 -1.26 9.19 2.69
N LYS A 62 -1.38 10.44 3.17
CA LYS A 62 -1.88 10.73 4.53
C LYS A 62 -3.34 10.32 4.69
N ALA A 63 -4.18 10.60 3.69
CA ALA A 63 -5.58 10.17 3.68
C ALA A 63 -5.69 8.64 3.69
N LEU A 64 -4.95 7.96 2.81
CA LEU A 64 -4.90 6.49 2.76
C LEU A 64 -4.48 5.87 4.09
N ARG A 65 -3.41 6.38 4.71
CA ARG A 65 -2.95 5.93 6.04
C ARG A 65 -4.04 6.08 7.11
N THR A 66 -4.79 7.17 7.06
CA THR A 66 -5.85 7.43 8.02
C THR A 66 -7.00 6.45 7.85
N LEU A 67 -7.43 6.20 6.61
CA LEU A 67 -8.48 5.24 6.30
C LEU A 67 -8.08 3.81 6.67
N ILE A 68 -6.86 3.40 6.34
CA ILE A 68 -6.33 2.07 6.72
C ILE A 68 -6.31 1.89 8.24
N ARG A 69 -5.91 2.92 9.00
CA ARG A 69 -5.91 2.87 10.46
C ARG A 69 -7.32 2.70 11.04
N ILE A 70 -8.33 3.35 10.45
CA ILE A 70 -9.73 3.21 10.85
C ILE A 70 -10.24 1.80 10.54
N ILE A 71 -9.96 1.29 9.33
CA ILE A 71 -10.35 -0.07 8.93
C ILE A 71 -9.73 -1.11 9.87
N GLY A 72 -8.44 -0.99 10.16
CA GLY A 72 -7.77 -1.85 11.14
C GLY A 72 -8.40 -1.77 12.53
N GLY A 73 -8.66 -0.54 13.01
CA GLY A 73 -9.31 -0.31 14.29
C GLY A 73 -10.67 -1.01 14.41
N ASN A 74 -11.47 -1.00 13.34
CA ASN A 74 -12.76 -1.70 13.31
C ASN A 74 -12.61 -3.24 13.34
N ALA A 75 -11.49 -3.76 12.85
CA ALA A 75 -11.13 -5.19 12.92
C ALA A 75 -10.40 -5.57 14.22
N ALA A 76 -10.23 -4.65 15.17
CA ALA A 76 -9.39 -4.79 16.37
C ALA A 76 -7.92 -5.15 16.06
N GLU A 77 -7.44 -4.86 14.85
CA GLU A 77 -6.06 -5.11 14.42
C GLU A 77 -5.34 -3.79 14.10
N ARG A 78 -4.08 -3.65 14.51
CA ARG A 78 -3.28 -2.46 14.19
C ARG A 78 -2.75 -2.58 12.76
N VAL A 79 -3.36 -1.87 11.82
CA VAL A 79 -2.91 -1.88 10.41
C VAL A 79 -2.08 -0.64 10.10
N ASN A 80 -0.88 -0.84 9.57
CA ASN A 80 0.04 0.20 9.12
C ASN A 80 0.28 0.11 7.62
N LEU A 81 0.47 1.26 6.97
CA LEU A 81 0.76 1.36 5.54
C LEU A 81 2.17 1.93 5.30
N LYS A 82 3.02 1.13 4.67
CA LYS A 82 4.34 1.50 4.17
C LYS A 82 4.32 1.55 2.64
N ILE A 83 4.87 2.62 2.09
CA ILE A 83 5.09 2.74 0.65
C ILE A 83 6.59 2.54 0.43
N LEU A 84 6.94 1.63 -0.49
CA LEU A 84 8.31 1.41 -0.91
C LEU A 84 8.59 2.26 -2.14
N GLU A 85 9.67 3.03 -2.07
CA GLU A 85 10.21 3.68 -3.25
C GLU A 85 10.70 2.60 -4.22
N PRO A 86 10.42 2.74 -5.53
CA PRO A 86 11.03 1.87 -6.52
C PRO A 86 12.55 2.03 -6.41
N ASP A 87 13.27 0.91 -6.42
CA ASP A 87 14.73 0.93 -6.34
C ASP A 87 15.29 1.68 -7.58
N SER A 88 15.69 2.93 -7.37
CA SER A 88 16.42 3.74 -8.35
C SER A 88 17.81 3.16 -8.69
N ALA A 89 18.22 2.09 -8.00
CA ALA A 89 19.51 1.43 -8.16
C ALA A 89 19.59 0.40 -9.32
N SER A 90 18.51 0.11 -10.05
CA SER A 90 18.54 -0.86 -11.17
C SER A 90 18.57 -0.26 -12.58
N LEU A 91 18.61 1.08 -12.72
CA LEU A 91 18.75 1.78 -14.01
C LEU A 91 20.20 2.21 -14.31
N ALA A 92 21.18 1.71 -13.55
CA ALA A 92 22.61 1.88 -13.83
C ALA A 92 23.29 0.51 -13.99
N ALA A 93 22.99 -0.20 -15.07
CA ALA A 93 23.80 -1.29 -15.60
C ALA A 93 23.69 -1.32 -17.12
#